data_AF-A0A655AUS9-F1
#
_entry.id   AF-A0A655AUS9-F1
#
_cell.length_a   1.000
_cell.length_b   1.000
_cell.length_c   1.000
_cell.angle_alpha   90.00
_cell.angle_beta   90.00
_cell.angle_gamma   90.00
#
_symmetry.space_group_name_H-M   'P 1'
#
loop_
_entity.id
_entity.type
_entity.pdbx_description
1 polymer ?
#
loop_
_entity_poly.entity_id
_entity_poly.type
_entity_poly.pdbx_seq_one_letter_code
_entity_poly.pdbx_strand_id
1 'polypeptide(L)' 'MVRLSPDTAAEIGAADGEAVTVSTSRGSITLPCSVTDMPDRVVWLPLNSAGSTVHRQLRVTIGSIVKIGAGS' A
#
# COMPACT_ATOMS: atom_id res chain seq x y z
N MET A 1 -1.04 7.95 -0.18
CA MET A 1 -0.80 7.25 -1.45
C MET A 1 0.12 6.08 -1.19
N VAL A 2 -0.26 4.87 -1.61
CA VAL A 2 0.61 3.68 -1.57
C VAL A 2 1.56 3.75 -2.75
N ARG A 3 2.81 3.28 -2.65
CA ARG A 3 3.66 3.08 -3.85
C ARG A 3 3.97 1.61 -4.04
N LEU A 4 3.89 1.16 -5.28
CA LEU A 4 4.14 -0.22 -5.72
C LEU A 4 5.06 -0.20 -6.95
N SER A 5 5.81 -1.30 -7.14
CA SER A 5 6.51 -1.52 -8.41
C SER A 5 5.51 -1.81 -9.53
N PRO A 6 5.85 -1.57 -10.81
CA PRO A 6 5.00 -1.88 -11.94
C PRO A 6 4.57 -3.36 -11.96
N ASP A 7 5.49 -4.27 -11.68
CA ASP A 7 5.22 -5.71 -11.69
C ASP A 7 4.28 -6.09 -10.54
N THR A 8 4.49 -5.53 -9.34
CA THR A 8 3.60 -5.78 -8.19
C THR A 8 2.20 -5.23 -8.44
N ALA A 9 2.09 -4.07 -9.09
CA ALA A 9 0.81 -3.47 -9.44
C ALA A 9 0.08 -4.32 -10.50
N ALA A 10 0.80 -4.81 -11.51
CA ALA A 10 0.27 -5.71 -12.52
C ALA A 10 -0.19 -7.06 -11.92
N GLU A 11 0.55 -7.62 -10.96
CA GLU A 11 0.18 -8.86 -10.26
C GLU A 11 -1.17 -8.77 -9.55
N ILE A 12 -1.48 -7.60 -8.96
CA ILE A 12 -2.76 -7.38 -8.26
C ILE A 12 -3.83 -6.75 -9.15
N GLY A 13 -3.51 -6.44 -10.41
CA GLY A 13 -4.39 -5.77 -11.36
C GLY A 13 -4.68 -4.31 -11.02
N ALA A 14 -3.79 -3.62 -10.30
CA ALA A 14 -3.94 -2.21 -9.96
C ALA A 14 -3.14 -1.30 -10.89
N ALA A 15 -3.69 -0.15 -11.24
CA ALA A 15 -3.05 0.88 -12.06
C ALA A 15 -2.67 2.14 -11.24
N ASP A 16 -1.80 3.00 -11.79
CA ASP A 16 -1.47 4.28 -11.17
C ASP A 16 -2.75 5.12 -10.94
N GLY A 17 -2.92 5.61 -9.71
CA GLY A 17 -4.11 6.34 -9.26
C GLY A 17 -5.26 5.46 -8.77
N GLU A 18 -5.22 4.15 -8.96
CA GLU A 18 -6.28 3.24 -8.54
C GLU A 18 -6.27 3.01 -7.02
N ALA A 19 -7.44 2.72 -6.44
CA ALA A 19 -7.52 2.38 -5.03
C ALA A 19 -6.87 1.02 -4.77
N VAL A 20 -5.93 0.94 -3.83
CA VAL A 20 -5.37 -0.31 -3.35
C VAL A 20 -5.68 -0.47 -1.87
N THR A 21 -6.22 -1.62 -1.51
CA THR A 21 -6.46 -1.99 -0.12
C THR A 21 -5.24 -2.72 0.42
N VAL A 22 -4.60 -2.12 1.41
CA VAL A 22 -3.54 -2.74 2.19
C VAL A 22 -4.14 -3.21 3.51
N SER A 23 -4.11 -4.51 3.74
CA SER A 23 -4.62 -5.14 4.95
C SER A 23 -3.53 -5.86 5.71
N THR A 24 -3.69 -5.88 7.03
CA THR A 24 -2.80 -6.53 7.99
C THR A 24 -3.64 -7.26 9.01
N SER A 25 -3.00 -8.06 9.86
CA SER A 25 -3.69 -8.74 10.96
C SER A 25 -4.40 -7.80 11.93
N ARG A 26 -4.07 -6.50 11.91
CA ARG A 26 -4.60 -5.49 12.83
C ARG A 26 -5.66 -4.58 12.21
N GLY A 27 -5.78 -4.57 10.89
CA GLY A 27 -6.71 -3.69 10.19
C GLY A 27 -6.38 -3.53 8.71
N SER A 28 -7.24 -2.80 7.99
CA SER A 28 -7.10 -2.52 6.57
C SER A 28 -7.26 -1.03 6.29
N ILE A 29 -6.58 -0.56 5.24
CA ILE A 29 -6.69 0.80 4.73
C ILE A 29 -6.74 0.76 3.21
N THR A 30 -7.62 1.56 2.62
CA THR A 30 -7.68 1.75 1.16
C THR A 30 -7.13 3.13 0.84
N LEU A 31 -6.14 3.18 -0.05
CA LEU A 31 -5.48 4.40 -0.47
C LEU A 31 -5.20 4.32 -1.98
N PRO A 32 -5.17 5.46 -2.68
CA PRO A 32 -4.72 5.47 -4.07
C PRO A 32 -3.28 4.98 -4.17
N CYS A 33 -2.99 4.11 -5.13
CA CYS A 33 -1.64 3.62 -5.41
C CYS A 33 -0.94 4.47 -6.46
N SER A 34 0.39 4.51 -6.34
CA SER A 34 1.30 5.08 -7.31
C SER A 34 2.23 4.01 -7.81
N VAL A 35 2.32 3.85 -9.13
CA VAL A 35 3.30 2.94 -9.73
C VAL A 35 4.62 3.69 -9.85
N THR A 36 5.68 3.17 -9.24
CA THR A 36 7.00 3.81 -9.24
C THR A 36 8.11 2.77 -9.38
N ASP A 37 9.25 3.18 -9.93
CA ASP A 37 10.41 2.30 -10.05
C ASP A 37 11.01 2.01 -8.66
N MET A 38 10.75 0.80 -8.16
CA MET A 38 11.16 0.33 -6.84
C MET A 38 11.23 -1.20 -6.84
N PRO A 39 11.92 -1.83 -5.86
CA PRO A 39 12.02 -3.27 -5.80
C PRO A 39 10.64 -3.96 -5.77
N ASP A 40 10.54 -5.08 -6.46
CA ASP A 40 9.28 -5.83 -6.55
C ASP A 40 8.85 -6.41 -5.20
N ARG A 41 7.53 -6.57 -5.06
CA ARG A 41 6.87 -7.11 -3.86
C ARG A 41 7.12 -6.27 -2.61
N VAL A 42 7.55 -5.02 -2.78
CA VAL A 42 7.68 -4.02 -1.72
C VAL A 42 6.54 -3.02 -1.82
N VAL A 43 5.86 -2.81 -0.70
CA VAL A 43 4.78 -1.83 -0.58
C VAL A 43 5.29 -0.67 0.25
N TRP A 44 5.31 0.53 -0.32
CA TRP A 44 5.69 1.73 0.41
C TRP A 44 4.47 2.51 0.85
N LEU A 45 4.40 2.82 2.15
CA LEU A 45 3.34 3.60 2.75
C LEU A 45 3.94 4.84 3.44
N PRO A 46 3.40 6.05 3.21
CA PRO A 46 3.83 7.23 3.93
C PRO A 46 3.41 7.10 5.39
N LEU A 47 4.38 6.74 6.24
CA LEU A 47 4.16 6.55 7.68
C LEU A 47 4.00 7.87 8.43
N ASN A 48 4.42 8.99 7.84
CA ASN A 48 4.56 10.28 8.53
C ASN A 48 4.23 11.48 7.62
N SER A 49 3.03 11.48 7.03
CA SER A 49 2.47 12.68 6.38
C SER A 49 1.38 13.26 7.28
N ALA A 50 1.37 14.58 7.48
CA ALA A 50 0.27 15.29 8.12
C ALA A 50 -1.02 15.03 7.32
N GLY A 51 -1.83 14.08 7.79
CA GLY A 51 -3.02 13.57 7.09
C GLY A 51 -2.99 12.08 6.74
N SER A 52 -1.83 11.40 6.82
CA SER A 52 -1.73 9.95 6.65
C SER A 52 -2.03 9.20 7.96
N THR A 53 -3.28 8.78 8.10
CA THR A 53 -3.79 7.90 9.17
C THR A 53 -3.20 6.48 9.13
N VAL A 54 -2.15 6.23 8.33
CA VAL A 54 -1.49 4.92 8.17
C VAL A 54 -0.97 4.41 9.53
N HIS A 55 -0.30 5.25 10.31
CA HIS A 55 0.23 4.84 11.62
C HIS A 55 -0.87 4.62 12.68
N ARG A 56 -2.01 5.34 12.55
CA ARG A 56 -3.11 5.29 13.51
C ARG A 56 -4.04 4.09 13.27
N GLN A 57 -4.21 3.65 12.02
CA GLN A 57 -5.07 2.51 11.66
C GLN A 57 -4.33 1.18 11.58
N LEU A 58 -3.08 1.14 11.13
CA LEU A 58 -2.38 -0.14 10.94
C LEU A 58 -1.47 -0.54 12.11
N ARG A 59 -0.98 0.41 12.93
CA ARG A 59 -0.01 0.13 14.02
C ARG A 59 1.09 -0.86 13.59
N VAL A 60 1.56 -0.73 12.35
CA VAL A 60 2.61 -1.60 11.80
C VAL A 60 3.97 -0.99 12.07
N THR A 61 4.86 -1.83 12.59
CA THR A 61 6.30 -1.56 12.63
C THR A 61 6.87 -1.86 11.24
N ILE A 62 7.89 -1.11 10.83
CA ILE A 62 8.63 -1.32 9.57
C ILE A 62 9.06 -2.80 9.50
N GLY A 63 8.79 -3.47 8.37
CA GLY A 63 9.09 -4.90 8.17
C GLY A 63 7.93 -5.87 8.41
N SER A 64 6.71 -5.37 8.65
CA SER A 64 5.52 -6.22 8.79
C SER A 64 5.02 -6.75 7.43
N ILE A 65 4.65 -8.03 7.37
CA ILE A 65 4.00 -8.62 6.19
C ILE A 65 2.58 -8.04 6.06
N VAL A 66 2.27 -7.51 4.89
CA VAL A 66 0.97 -6.95 4.54
C VAL A 66 0.36 -7.71 3.37
N LYS A 67 -0.97 -7.76 3.31
CA LYS A 67 -1.72 -8.24 2.15
C LYS A 67 -2.17 -7.04 1.33
N ILE A 68 -2.02 -7.11 0.02
CA ILE A 68 -2.44 -6.08 -0.92
C ILE A 68 -3.44 -6.68 -1.92
N GLY A 69 -4.40 -5.86 -2.32
CA GLY A 69 -5.35 -6.20 -3.39
C GLY A 69 -5.91 -4.91 -4.01
N ALA A 70 -6.29 -4.99 -5.29
CA ALA A 70 -7.01 -3.91 -5.96
C ALA A 70 -8.32 -3.63 -5.19
N GLY A 71 -8.56 -2.35 -4.93
CA GLY A 71 -9.76 -1.87 -4.27
C GLY A 71 -10.92 -1.86 -5.26
N SER A 72 -11.90 -2.71 -5.01
CA SER A 72 -13.18 -2.78 -5.73
C SER A 72 -13.97 -1.48 -5.66
#